data_AF-A0A5K7XBQ8-F1
#
_entry.id   AF-A0A5K7XBQ8-F1
#
_cell.length_a   1.000
_cell.length_b   1.000
_cell.length_c   1.000
_cell.angle_alpha   90.00
_cell.angle_beta   90.00
_cell.angle_gamma   90.00
#
_symmetry.space_group_name_H-M   'P 1'
#
loop_
_entity.id
_entity.type
_entity.pdbx_description
1 polymer ?
#
loop_
_entity_poly.entity_id
_entity_poly.type
_entity_poly.pdbx_seq_one_letter_code
_entity_poly.pdbx_strand_id
1 'polypeptide(L)'
;MVRGKTVKRGEAKKADYILYYKPNLPIAVVEAKDNNHAVGDGMQQALEYAEILDVPFAFSSNGDGFLEHDRTVTKGTVTRELTLEQFPSPTELWARYRKSKGYTDEQAAVASQDYYDYGTEKLPRYYQLVAVNRTVDAIARGENRILLVMATGTGKTYTAFQII
;
A
#
# COMPACT_ATOMS: atom_id res chain seq x y z
N MET A 1 -16.37 -3.52 19.00
CA MET A 1 -17.76 -3.17 19.38
C MET A 1 -17.84 -3.13 20.89
N VAL A 2 -18.16 -1.98 21.49
CA VAL A 2 -18.27 -1.85 22.95
C VAL A 2 -19.71 -2.18 23.37
N ARG A 3 -19.86 -3.24 24.17
CA ARG A 3 -21.10 -3.54 24.92
C ARG A 3 -20.72 -3.66 26.40
N GLY A 4 -21.05 -2.66 27.20
CA GLY A 4 -20.84 -2.68 28.66
C GLY A 4 -19.36 -2.52 29.10
N LYS A 5 -19.03 -3.07 30.30
CA LYS A 5 -17.72 -2.98 30.97
C LYS A 5 -16.62 -3.89 30.37
N THR A 6 -16.86 -4.53 29.24
CA THR A 6 -15.95 -5.53 28.67
C THR A 6 -15.40 -5.03 27.33
N VAL A 7 -14.09 -4.77 27.29
CA VAL A 7 -13.38 -4.43 26.04
C VAL A 7 -12.93 -5.73 25.38
N LYS A 8 -13.58 -6.12 24.28
CA LYS A 8 -13.08 -7.20 23.41
C LYS A 8 -12.18 -6.59 22.35
N ARG A 9 -10.91 -7.03 22.29
CA ARG A 9 -9.98 -6.67 21.23
C ARG A 9 -10.56 -7.14 19.89
N GLY A 10 -10.56 -6.29 18.88
CA GLY A 10 -10.96 -6.67 17.53
C GLY A 10 -10.02 -7.72 16.95
N GLU A 11 -10.44 -8.35 15.85
CA GLU A 11 -9.58 -9.28 15.12
C GLU A 11 -8.38 -8.56 14.52
N ALA A 12 -7.23 -9.21 14.61
CA ALA A 12 -6.01 -8.71 13.99
C ALA A 12 -6.12 -8.90 12.48
N LYS A 13 -5.91 -7.83 11.73
CA LYS A 13 -5.80 -7.87 10.28
C LYS A 13 -4.39 -8.31 9.88
N LYS A 14 -4.30 -9.27 8.95
CA LYS A 14 -3.04 -9.81 8.45
C LYS A 14 -3.21 -10.13 6.97
N ALA A 15 -2.49 -9.40 6.13
CA ALA A 15 -2.33 -9.76 4.73
C ALA A 15 -1.32 -10.90 4.60
N ASP A 16 -1.47 -11.75 3.58
CA ASP A 16 -0.52 -12.84 3.36
C ASP A 16 0.84 -12.33 2.91
N TYR A 17 0.85 -11.46 1.89
CA TYR A 17 2.07 -10.80 1.41
C TYR A 17 1.84 -9.32 1.11
N ILE A 18 2.82 -8.50 1.48
CA ILE A 18 2.91 -7.09 1.08
C ILE A 18 4.19 -6.94 0.27
N LEU A 19 4.08 -6.41 -0.93
CA LEU A 19 5.22 -6.20 -1.83
C LEU A 19 5.71 -4.75 -1.68
N TYR A 20 7.01 -4.61 -1.42
CA TYR A 20 7.67 -3.33 -1.25
C TYR A 20 8.58 -3.07 -2.45
N TYR A 21 8.44 -1.90 -3.07
CA TYR A 21 9.43 -1.43 -4.05
C TYR A 21 10.71 -0.94 -3.34
N LYS A 22 10.51 -0.28 -2.20
CA LYS A 22 11.52 0.12 -1.23
C LYS A 22 10.98 -0.11 0.19
N PRO A 23 11.81 -0.20 1.24
CA PRO A 23 11.35 -0.50 2.61
C PRO A 23 10.19 0.38 3.13
N ASN A 24 10.12 1.63 2.69
CA ASN A 24 9.10 2.62 3.05
C ASN A 24 7.99 2.80 2.00
N LEU A 25 8.04 2.03 0.91
CA LEU A 25 7.16 2.17 -0.24
C LEU A 25 6.50 0.82 -0.59
N PRO A 26 5.44 0.44 0.15
CA PRO A 26 4.61 -0.68 -0.25
C PRO A 26 3.90 -0.34 -1.55
N ILE A 27 3.85 -1.30 -2.47
CA ILE A 27 3.29 -1.09 -3.81
C ILE A 27 2.18 -2.08 -4.16
N ALA A 28 2.13 -3.24 -3.51
CA ALA A 28 1.06 -4.19 -3.72
C ALA A 28 0.77 -5.07 -2.50
N VAL A 29 -0.38 -5.71 -2.52
CA VAL A 29 -0.76 -6.79 -1.59
C VAL A 29 -1.16 -8.02 -2.38
N VAL A 30 -0.81 -9.20 -1.87
CA VAL A 30 -1.21 -10.49 -2.45
C VAL A 30 -1.93 -11.30 -1.37
N GLU A 31 -3.12 -11.79 -1.69
CA GLU A 31 -3.85 -12.77 -0.90
C GLU A 31 -3.79 -14.14 -1.57
N ALA A 32 -3.46 -15.17 -0.79
CA ALA A 32 -3.31 -16.53 -1.25
C ALA A 32 -4.47 -17.40 -0.75
N LYS A 33 -4.96 -18.29 -1.61
CA LYS A 33 -5.90 -19.36 -1.28
C LYS A 33 -5.29 -20.70 -1.65
N ASP A 34 -5.82 -21.78 -1.09
CA ASP A 34 -5.46 -23.13 -1.55
C ASP A 34 -6.05 -23.39 -2.95
N ASN A 35 -5.49 -24.36 -3.68
CA ASN A 35 -5.80 -24.56 -5.09
C ASN A 35 -7.23 -25.05 -5.40
N ASN A 36 -8.06 -25.35 -4.38
CA ASN A 36 -9.47 -25.67 -4.60
C ASN A 36 -10.33 -24.43 -4.86
N HIS A 37 -9.75 -23.24 -4.65
CA HIS A 37 -10.40 -21.96 -4.90
C HIS A 37 -10.12 -21.46 -6.32
N ALA A 38 -11.00 -20.62 -6.85
CA ALA A 38 -10.71 -19.90 -8.07
C ALA A 38 -9.63 -18.83 -7.81
N VAL A 39 -8.85 -18.48 -8.83
CA VAL A 39 -7.76 -17.50 -8.76
C VAL A 39 -8.22 -16.16 -8.15
N GLY A 40 -9.48 -15.76 -8.40
CA GLY A 40 -10.06 -14.51 -7.92
C GLY A 40 -10.67 -14.54 -6.51
N ASP A 41 -10.75 -15.68 -5.84
CA ASP A 41 -11.53 -15.81 -4.59
C ASP A 41 -10.98 -14.96 -3.42
N GLY A 42 -9.69 -14.65 -3.43
CA GLY A 42 -9.06 -13.74 -2.47
C GLY A 42 -9.18 -12.25 -2.81
N MET A 43 -9.74 -11.88 -3.96
CA MET A 43 -9.65 -10.50 -4.48
C MET A 43 -10.34 -9.48 -3.59
N GLN A 44 -11.51 -9.80 -3.02
CA GLN A 44 -12.21 -8.86 -2.14
C GLN A 44 -11.39 -8.55 -0.89
N GLN A 45 -10.73 -9.57 -0.32
CA GLN A 45 -9.84 -9.41 0.82
C GLN A 45 -8.57 -8.62 0.43
N ALA A 46 -8.00 -8.89 -0.74
CA ALA A 46 -6.85 -8.16 -1.26
C ALA A 46 -7.17 -6.67 -1.46
N LEU A 47 -8.36 -6.34 -1.99
CA LEU A 47 -8.80 -4.95 -2.15
C LEU A 47 -9.03 -4.24 -0.81
N GLU A 48 -9.59 -4.93 0.18
CA GLU A 48 -9.75 -4.37 1.53
C GLU A 48 -8.37 -4.01 2.13
N TYR A 49 -7.40 -4.91 2.02
CA TYR A 49 -6.05 -4.61 2.50
C TYR A 49 -5.35 -3.56 1.65
N ALA A 50 -5.56 -3.54 0.34
CA ALA A 50 -4.99 -2.51 -0.53
C ALA A 50 -5.49 -1.11 -0.16
N GLU A 51 -6.77 -0.99 0.20
CA GLU A 51 -7.36 0.25 0.70
C GLU A 51 -6.73 0.67 2.05
N ILE A 52 -6.60 -0.26 2.99
CA ILE A 52 -6.05 0.01 4.33
C ILE A 52 -4.57 0.41 4.26
N LEU A 53 -3.79 -0.25 3.41
CA LEU A 53 -2.37 -0.02 3.22
C LEU A 53 -2.06 1.12 2.22
N ASP A 54 -3.09 1.63 1.55
CA ASP A 54 -2.99 2.65 0.49
C ASP A 54 -2.05 2.26 -0.66
N VAL A 55 -2.12 1.00 -1.12
CA VAL A 55 -1.23 0.47 -2.18
C VAL A 55 -1.93 0.34 -3.54
N PRO A 56 -1.27 0.67 -4.66
CA PRO A 56 -1.91 0.76 -5.97
C PRO A 56 -2.38 -0.58 -6.57
N PHE A 57 -1.76 -1.70 -6.22
CA PHE A 57 -2.07 -2.99 -6.85
C PHE A 57 -2.53 -4.03 -5.81
N ALA A 58 -3.55 -4.81 -6.17
CA ALA A 58 -4.03 -5.93 -5.38
C ALA A 58 -4.00 -7.21 -6.22
N PHE A 59 -3.55 -8.31 -5.62
CA PHE A 59 -3.48 -9.60 -6.27
C PHE A 59 -4.19 -10.67 -5.44
N SER A 60 -4.84 -11.59 -6.13
CA SER A 60 -5.33 -12.84 -5.56
C SER A 60 -4.67 -14.01 -6.30
N SER A 61 -4.30 -15.06 -5.58
CA SER A 61 -3.73 -16.27 -6.17
C SER A 61 -4.25 -17.52 -5.46
N ASN A 62 -4.36 -18.61 -6.21
CA ASN A 62 -4.61 -19.95 -5.70
C ASN A 62 -3.41 -20.89 -5.92
N GLY A 63 -2.27 -20.37 -6.42
CA GLY A 63 -1.07 -21.13 -6.78
C GLY A 63 -0.92 -21.45 -8.28
N ASP A 64 -2.00 -21.40 -9.08
CA ASP A 64 -1.95 -21.71 -10.51
C ASP A 64 -1.85 -20.45 -11.40
N GLY A 65 -2.12 -19.27 -10.83
CA GLY A 65 -2.07 -17.99 -11.49
C GLY A 65 -2.41 -16.84 -10.55
N PHE A 66 -2.63 -15.66 -11.11
CA PHE A 66 -3.00 -14.46 -10.36
C PHE A 66 -4.16 -13.74 -11.03
N LEU A 67 -5.05 -13.18 -10.22
CA LEU A 67 -5.96 -12.12 -10.63
C LEU A 67 -5.37 -10.81 -10.12
N GLU A 68 -5.01 -9.92 -11.02
CA GLU A 68 -4.54 -8.56 -10.70
C GLU A 68 -5.73 -7.60 -10.72
N HIS A 69 -5.81 -6.71 -9.75
CA HIS A 69 -6.63 -5.51 -9.78
C HIS A 69 -5.75 -4.28 -9.64
N ASP A 70 -5.72 -3.46 -10.68
CA ASP A 70 -4.97 -2.21 -10.74
C ASP A 70 -5.87 -1.05 -10.28
N ARG A 71 -5.68 -0.60 -9.04
CA ARG A 71 -6.48 0.49 -8.43
C ARG A 71 -6.13 1.86 -9.02
N THR A 72 -5.11 1.95 -9.88
CA THR A 72 -4.70 3.20 -10.54
C THR A 72 -5.45 3.45 -11.85
N VAL A 73 -6.07 2.42 -12.42
CA VAL A 73 -6.80 2.49 -13.68
C VAL A 73 -8.20 3.05 -13.44
N THR A 74 -8.50 4.21 -14.03
CA THR A 74 -9.83 4.84 -13.98
C THR A 74 -10.67 4.60 -15.23
N LYS A 75 -10.05 4.13 -16.32
CA LYS A 75 -10.69 3.82 -17.61
C LYS A 75 -10.01 2.62 -18.25
N GLY A 76 -10.80 1.68 -18.76
CA GLY A 76 -10.31 0.45 -19.40
C GLY A 76 -10.30 -0.74 -18.45
N THR A 77 -9.38 -1.68 -18.69
CA THR A 77 -9.32 -2.96 -17.95
C THR A 77 -8.70 -2.76 -16.58
N VAL A 78 -9.53 -2.81 -15.55
CA VAL A 78 -9.12 -2.70 -14.13
C VAL A 78 -8.59 -4.04 -13.58
N THR A 79 -9.06 -5.15 -14.13
CA THR A 79 -8.75 -6.49 -13.65
C THR A 79 -8.34 -7.40 -14.79
N ARG A 80 -7.27 -8.19 -14.60
CA ARG A 80 -6.83 -9.19 -15.57
C ARG A 80 -6.23 -10.41 -14.89
N GLU A 81 -6.39 -11.56 -15.52
CA GLU A 81 -5.72 -12.79 -15.12
C GLU A 81 -4.28 -12.83 -15.68
N LEU A 82 -3.38 -13.39 -14.90
CA LEU A 82 -1.96 -13.54 -15.19
C LEU A 82 -1.55 -14.98 -14.92
N THR A 83 -0.73 -15.55 -15.80
CA THR A 83 0.00 -16.78 -15.47
C THR A 83 1.09 -16.49 -14.44
N LEU A 84 1.70 -17.54 -13.88
CA LEU A 84 2.77 -17.39 -12.89
C LEU A 84 3.98 -16.61 -13.45
N GLU A 85 4.30 -16.79 -14.73
CA GLU A 85 5.40 -16.13 -15.44
C GLU A 85 5.08 -14.67 -15.80
N GLN A 86 3.80 -14.28 -15.72
CA GLN A 86 3.33 -12.93 -16.03
C GLN A 86 3.20 -12.05 -14.79
N PHE A 87 3.60 -12.53 -13.61
CA PHE A 87 3.60 -11.71 -12.41
C PHE A 87 4.53 -10.49 -12.61
N PRO A 88 4.03 -9.25 -12.42
CA PRO A 88 4.77 -8.05 -12.78
C PRO A 88 5.99 -7.86 -11.90
N SER A 89 7.08 -7.39 -12.52
CA SER A 89 8.30 -7.08 -11.78
C SER A 89 8.12 -5.84 -10.89
N PRO A 90 8.94 -5.66 -9.83
CA PRO A 90 8.88 -4.45 -8.99
C PRO A 90 9.05 -3.16 -9.81
N THR A 91 9.94 -3.15 -10.80
CA THR A 91 10.19 -2.01 -11.69
C THR A 91 8.97 -1.69 -12.56
N GLU A 92 8.26 -2.72 -13.01
CA GLU A 92 7.05 -2.55 -13.82
C GLU A 92 5.90 -1.94 -13.00
N LEU A 93 5.64 -2.47 -11.81
CA LEU A 93 4.64 -1.89 -10.89
C LEU A 93 4.97 -0.44 -10.55
N TRP A 94 6.24 -0.15 -10.28
CA TRP A 94 6.69 1.23 -10.03
C TRP A 94 6.47 2.14 -11.23
N ALA A 95 6.82 1.70 -12.45
CA ALA A 95 6.60 2.48 -13.66
C ALA A 95 5.12 2.80 -13.89
N ARG A 96 4.22 1.83 -13.67
CA ARG A 96 2.77 2.05 -13.76
C ARG A 96 2.26 3.03 -12.72
N TYR A 97 2.69 2.88 -11.46
CA TYR A 97 2.30 3.78 -10.39
C TYR A 97 2.77 5.23 -10.67
N ARG A 98 4.04 5.43 -11.06
CA ARG A 98 4.56 6.74 -11.46
C ARG A 98 3.73 7.36 -12.57
N LYS A 99 3.40 6.57 -13.60
CA LYS A 99 2.57 7.02 -14.73
C LYS A 99 1.17 7.43 -14.27
N SER A 100 0.53 6.67 -13.38
CA SER A 100 -0.80 7.01 -12.87
C SER A 100 -0.83 8.29 -12.04
N LYS A 101 0.27 8.60 -11.34
CA LYS A 101 0.43 9.83 -10.56
C LYS A 101 0.85 11.03 -11.40
N GLY A 102 1.25 10.79 -12.65
CA GLY A 102 1.77 11.84 -13.53
C GLY A 102 3.11 12.41 -13.06
N TYR A 103 3.93 11.60 -12.37
CA TYR A 103 5.22 12.07 -11.85
C TYR A 103 6.20 12.43 -12.96
N THR A 104 6.88 13.57 -12.80
CA THR A 104 8.17 13.80 -13.45
C THR A 104 9.26 12.95 -12.79
N ASP A 105 10.44 12.87 -13.41
CA ASP A 105 11.56 12.12 -12.82
C ASP A 105 12.01 12.72 -11.49
N GLU A 106 11.96 14.05 -11.35
CA GLU A 106 12.26 14.74 -10.08
C GLU A 106 11.23 14.39 -9.00
N GLN A 107 9.95 14.39 -9.33
CA GLN A 107 8.88 14.01 -8.39
C GLN A 107 8.98 12.55 -7.98
N ALA A 108 9.33 11.67 -8.91
CA ALA A 108 9.57 10.27 -8.63
C ALA A 108 10.77 10.06 -7.69
N ALA A 109 11.83 10.86 -7.84
CA ALA A 109 12.99 10.83 -6.95
C ALA A 109 12.60 11.25 -5.53
N VAL A 110 11.81 12.31 -5.37
CA VAL A 110 11.27 12.76 -4.07
C VAL A 110 10.35 11.70 -3.45
N ALA A 111 9.40 11.17 -4.23
CA ALA A 111 8.44 10.17 -3.74
C ALA A 111 9.06 8.81 -3.38
N SER A 112 10.28 8.54 -3.85
CA SER A 112 11.02 7.32 -3.55
C SER A 112 12.21 7.56 -2.61
N GLN A 113 12.29 8.74 -1.99
CA GLN A 113 13.33 9.05 -1.03
C GLN A 113 13.24 8.11 0.18
N ASP A 114 14.39 7.66 0.67
CA ASP A 114 14.45 6.75 1.80
C ASP A 114 14.10 7.51 3.10
N TYR A 115 13.45 6.82 4.04
CA TYR A 115 13.13 7.39 5.34
C TYR A 115 14.39 7.59 6.17
N TYR A 116 14.32 8.52 7.12
CA TYR A 116 15.44 8.76 8.03
C TYR A 116 15.60 7.58 8.98
N ASP A 117 16.74 6.88 8.86
CA ASP A 117 17.09 5.76 9.71
C ASP A 117 17.69 6.26 11.04
N TYR A 118 16.97 5.99 12.12
CA TYR A 118 17.40 6.33 13.47
C TYR A 118 18.30 5.26 14.11
N GLY A 119 18.66 4.20 13.38
CA GLY A 119 19.32 3.03 13.97
C GLY A 119 18.44 2.29 14.98
N THR A 120 17.13 2.55 14.95
CA THR A 120 16.13 1.85 15.77
C THR A 120 15.40 0.83 14.91
N GLU A 121 15.26 -0.40 15.39
CA GLU A 121 14.51 -1.48 14.71
C GLU A 121 13.00 -1.20 14.52
N LYS A 122 12.50 -0.05 14.97
CA LYS A 122 11.08 0.29 14.89
C LYS A 122 10.72 0.85 13.52
N LEU A 123 10.17 -0.03 12.69
CA LEU A 123 9.49 0.36 11.46
C LEU A 123 8.21 1.16 11.76
N PRO A 124 7.87 2.16 10.92
CA PRO A 124 6.60 2.86 11.00
C PRO A 124 5.42 1.91 10.90
N ARG A 125 4.34 2.20 11.63
CA ARG A 125 3.07 1.49 11.44
C ARG A 125 2.48 1.85 10.07
N TYR A 126 1.66 0.96 9.51
CA TYR A 126 1.10 1.16 8.16
C TYR A 126 0.43 2.53 7.98
N TYR A 127 -0.39 3.00 8.93
CA TYR A 127 -1.06 4.30 8.82
C TYR A 127 -0.09 5.49 8.92
N GLN A 128 1.10 5.30 9.53
CA GLN A 128 2.15 6.31 9.54
C GLN A 128 2.85 6.36 8.18
N LEU A 129 3.16 5.20 7.59
CA LEU A 129 3.66 5.11 6.21
C LEU A 129 2.72 5.80 5.23
N VAL A 130 1.42 5.52 5.31
CA VAL A 130 0.40 6.17 4.47
C VAL A 130 0.41 7.69 4.66
N ALA A 131 0.44 8.16 5.91
CA ALA A 131 0.46 9.59 6.20
C ALA A 131 1.70 10.30 5.63
N VAL A 132 2.89 9.70 5.79
CA VAL A 132 4.14 10.24 5.25
C VAL A 132 4.12 10.21 3.73
N ASN A 133 3.85 9.06 3.11
CA ASN A 133 3.88 8.90 1.65
C ASN A 133 2.88 9.81 0.93
N ARG A 134 1.65 9.97 1.46
CA ARG A 134 0.67 10.92 0.91
C ARG A 134 1.13 12.37 1.04
N THR A 135 1.81 12.71 2.13
CA THR A 135 2.34 14.06 2.34
C THR A 135 3.48 14.35 1.37
N VAL A 136 4.42 13.42 1.20
CA VAL A 136 5.53 13.53 0.24
C VAL A 136 5.00 13.63 -1.19
N ASP A 137 4.00 12.82 -1.58
CA ASP A 137 3.32 12.93 -2.88
C ASP A 137 2.69 14.33 -3.09
N ALA A 138 1.96 14.84 -2.10
CA ALA A 138 1.37 16.18 -2.17
C ALA A 138 2.43 17.29 -2.31
N ILE A 139 3.53 17.22 -1.55
CA ILE A 139 4.66 18.16 -1.66
C ILE A 139 5.30 18.07 -3.05
N ALA A 140 5.55 16.86 -3.56
CA ALA A 140 6.11 16.66 -4.89
C ALA A 140 5.21 17.26 -5.98
N ARG A 141 3.88 17.25 -5.80
CA ARG A 141 2.91 17.89 -6.69
C ARG A 141 2.78 19.42 -6.49
N GLY A 142 3.58 20.01 -5.61
CA GLY A 142 3.59 21.46 -5.35
C GLY A 142 2.46 21.94 -4.43
N GLU A 143 1.83 21.05 -3.68
CA GLU A 143 0.81 21.44 -2.69
C GLU A 143 1.47 22.09 -1.47
N ASN A 144 1.19 23.37 -1.26
CA ASN A 144 1.79 24.16 -0.17
C ASN A 144 0.99 24.13 1.14
N ARG A 145 -0.15 23.41 1.17
CA ARG A 145 -1.05 23.35 2.33
C ARG A 145 -1.61 21.94 2.47
N ILE A 146 -1.14 21.22 3.50
CA ILE A 146 -1.49 19.82 3.75
C ILE A 146 -2.06 19.71 5.17
N LEU A 147 -3.16 18.96 5.33
CA LEU A 147 -3.78 18.68 6.62
C LEU A 147 -3.75 17.17 6.91
N LEU A 148 -3.04 16.77 7.97
CA LEU A 148 -3.04 15.41 8.48
C LEU A 148 -3.92 15.30 9.72
N VAL A 149 -4.97 14.49 9.64
CA VAL A 149 -5.86 14.21 10.77
C VAL A 149 -5.46 12.87 11.39
N MET A 150 -4.89 12.92 12.60
CA MET A 150 -4.45 11.73 13.34
C MET A 150 -4.85 11.85 14.81
N ALA A 151 -5.38 10.76 15.38
CA ALA A 151 -5.78 10.71 16.78
C ALA A 151 -4.60 10.94 17.76
N THR A 152 -4.90 11.30 19.00
CA THR A 152 -3.87 11.41 20.06
C THR A 152 -3.31 10.04 20.43
N GLY A 153 -2.00 9.96 20.63
CA GLY A 153 -1.30 8.71 20.95
C GLY A 153 -0.92 7.81 19.75
N THR A 154 -1.21 8.20 18.50
CA THR A 154 -0.91 7.37 17.31
C THR A 154 0.49 7.59 16.72
N GLY A 155 1.30 8.48 17.30
CA GLY A 155 2.68 8.74 16.86
C GLY A 155 2.86 9.91 15.89
N LYS A 156 2.05 10.98 16.03
CA LYS A 156 2.15 12.21 15.20
C LYS A 156 3.57 12.79 15.13
N THR A 157 4.30 12.83 16.24
CA THR A 157 5.68 13.34 16.28
C THR A 157 6.62 12.54 15.40
N TYR A 158 6.51 11.20 15.45
CA TYR A 158 7.30 10.32 14.59
C TYR A 158 6.93 10.52 13.11
N THR A 159 5.64 10.60 12.79
CA THR A 159 5.16 10.85 11.42
C THR A 159 5.67 12.20 10.88
N ALA A 160 5.59 13.27 11.68
CA ALA A 160 6.05 14.59 11.27
C ALA A 160 7.56 14.63 11.02
N PHE A 161 8.35 13.92 11.83
CA PHE A 161 9.79 13.86 11.65
C PHE A 161 10.19 13.20 10.32
N GLN A 162 9.47 12.17 9.87
CA GLN A 162 9.75 11.50 8.60
C GLN A 162 9.36 12.33 7.36
N ILE A 163 8.69 13.47 7.54
CA ILE A 163 8.27 14.38 6.46
C ILE A 163 9.26 15.55 6.28
N ILE A 164 9.93 15.97 7.35
CA ILE A 164 10.84 17.13 7.39
C ILE A 164 12.24 16.69 6.96
#